data_AF-A0A381IB87-F1
#
_entry.id   AF-A0A381IB87-F1
#
_cell.length_a   1.000
_cell.length_b   1.000
_cell.length_c   1.000
_cell.angle_alpha   90.00
_cell.angle_beta   90.00
_cell.angle_gamma   90.00
#
_symmetry.space_group_name_H-M   'P 1'
#
loop_
_entity.id
_entity.type
_entity.pdbx_description
1 polymer ?
#
loop_
_entity_poly.entity_id
_entity_poly.type
_entity_poly.pdbx_seq_one_letter_code
_entity_poly.pdbx_strand_id
1 'polypeptide(L)' 'MGKIWLPKNKVIGTGTALDSTRLRRILSEETGIAQQSIQAYSMGEHGDSQMVPWSHVSIGGKPNLRHDKRQPKYL' A
#
# COMPACT_ATOMS: atom_id res chain seq x y z
N MET A 1 -18.98 16.42 22.26
CA MET A 1 -17.73 16.04 21.56
C MET A 1 -16.72 17.16 21.78
N GLY A 2 -15.65 16.93 22.56
CA GLY A 2 -14.69 17.99 22.91
C GLY A 2 -13.70 18.24 21.78
N LYS A 3 -13.58 19.49 21.32
CA LYS A 3 -12.58 19.90 20.33
C LYS A 3 -11.21 19.94 21.02
N ILE A 4 -10.29 19.09 20.58
CA ILE A 4 -8.91 19.06 21.07
C ILE A 4 -8.14 20.21 20.41
N TRP A 5 -7.59 21.12 21.22
CA TRP A 5 -6.82 22.30 20.78
C TRP A 5 -5.35 21.96 20.48
N LEU A 6 -5.12 20.85 19.80
CA LEU A 6 -3.79 20.47 19.33
C LEU A 6 -3.62 20.86 17.85
N PRO A 7 -2.41 21.22 17.41
CA PRO A 7 -2.15 21.49 16.01
C PRO A 7 -2.33 20.21 15.17
N LYS A 8 -2.72 20.34 13.89
CA LYS A 8 -3.12 19.20 13.03
C LYS A 8 -2.06 18.10 12.93
N ASN A 9 -0.77 18.46 12.94
CA ASN A 9 0.36 17.53 12.91
C ASN A 9 0.53 16.69 14.19
N LYS A 10 -0.30 16.91 15.21
CA LYS A 10 -0.34 16.15 16.47
C LYS A 10 -1.57 15.25 16.59
N VAL A 11 -2.46 15.28 15.60
CA VAL A 11 -3.68 14.45 15.56
C VAL A 11 -3.62 13.58 14.32
N ILE A 12 -3.27 12.31 14.49
CA ILE A 12 -3.08 11.36 13.39
C ILE A 12 -4.11 10.24 13.53
N GLY A 13 -4.95 10.09 12.51
CA GLY A 13 -5.80 8.91 12.35
C GLY A 13 -5.03 7.80 11.63
N THR A 14 -5.40 6.55 11.88
CA THR A 14 -4.80 5.40 11.18
C THR A 14 -5.10 5.41 9.68
N GLY A 15 -6.26 5.94 9.28
CA GLY A 15 -6.73 5.92 7.90
C GLY A 15 -6.71 4.50 7.33
N THR A 16 -6.06 4.35 6.17
CA THR A 16 -5.93 3.09 5.41
C THR A 16 -4.64 2.31 5.73
N ALA A 17 -4.03 2.52 6.90
CA ALA A 17 -2.77 1.83 7.27
C ALA A 17 -2.92 0.29 7.33
N LEU A 18 -4.05 -0.19 7.85
CA LEU A 18 -4.35 -1.63 7.89
C LEU A 18 -4.56 -2.18 6.49
N ASP A 19 -5.31 -1.46 5.65
CA ASP A 19 -5.59 -1.86 4.27
C ASP A 19 -4.31 -1.92 3.43
N SER A 20 -3.41 -0.95 3.61
CA SER A 20 -2.08 -0.95 2.99
C SER A 20 -1.24 -2.15 3.44
N THR A 21 -1.36 -2.58 4.69
CA THR A 21 -0.67 -3.77 5.20
C THR A 21 -1.26 -5.06 4.61
N ARG A 22 -2.59 -5.16 4.52
CA ARG A 22 -3.29 -6.28 3.87
C ARG A 22 -2.94 -6.38 2.38
N LEU A 23 -2.91 -5.26 1.66
CA LEU A 23 -2.49 -5.20 0.27
C LEU A 23 -1.08 -5.78 0.08
N ARG A 24 -0.10 -5.32 0.87
CA ARG A 24 1.27 -5.83 0.80
C ARG A 24 1.37 -7.32 1.15
N ARG A 25 0.54 -7.81 2.08
CA ARG A 25 0.46 -9.25 2.41
C ARG A 25 0.00 -10.06 1.21
N ILE A 26 -1.10 -9.64 0.56
CA ILE A 26 -1.63 -10.31 -0.64
C ILE A 26 -0.58 -10.29 -1.76
N LEU A 27 0.03 -9.13 -2.04
CA LEU A 27 1.09 -9.04 -3.05
C LEU A 27 2.30 -9.92 -2.72
N SER A 28 2.65 -10.07 -1.45
CA SER A 28 3.73 -10.96 -0.99
C SER A 28 3.37 -12.43 -1.26
N GLU A 29 2.14 -12.83 -0.95
CA GLU A 29 1.63 -14.19 -1.21
C GLU A 29 1.59 -14.50 -2.72
N GLU A 30 1.15 -13.54 -3.54
CA GLU A 30 1.03 -13.70 -5.00
C GLU A 30 2.38 -13.69 -5.75
N THR A 31 3.43 -13.11 -5.17
CA THR A 31 4.73 -12.94 -5.85
C THR A 31 5.86 -13.75 -5.23
N GLY A 32 5.64 -14.35 -4.05
CA GLY A 32 6.68 -14.98 -3.24
C GLY A 32 7.73 -14.00 -2.68
N ILE A 33 7.57 -12.70 -2.90
CA ILE A 33 8.53 -11.67 -2.47
C ILE A 33 8.17 -11.22 -1.06
N ALA A 34 9.18 -11.07 -0.21
CA ALA A 34 9.02 -10.61 1.16
C ALA A 34 8.26 -9.28 1.22
N GLN A 35 7.27 -9.17 2.10
CA GLN A 35 6.39 -8.00 2.25
C GLN A 35 7.16 -6.68 2.45
N GLN A 36 8.34 -6.73 3.10
CA GLN A 36 9.21 -5.58 3.35
C GLN A 36 9.81 -5.01 2.06
N SER A 37 9.90 -5.83 1.01
CA SER A 37 10.40 -5.45 -0.31
C SER A 37 9.30 -4.90 -1.23
N ILE A 38 8.05 -4.78 -0.75
CA ILE A 38 6.90 -4.31 -1.51
C ILE A 38 6.45 -2.95 -0.97
N GLN A 39 6.49 -1.93 -1.82
CA GLN A 39 5.88 -0.63 -1.54
C GLN A 39 4.54 -0.54 -2.26
N ALA A 40 3.47 -0.60 -1.50
CA ALA A 40 2.11 -0.45 -1.98
C ALA A 40 1.26 0.18 -0.87
N TYR A 41 0.36 1.08 -1.26
CA TYR A 41 -0.49 1.83 -0.34
C TYR A 41 -1.95 1.74 -0.79
N SER A 42 -2.86 1.63 0.16
CA SER A 42 -4.25 2.02 -0.04
C SER A 42 -4.40 3.47 0.41
N MET A 43 -5.08 4.29 -0.38
CA MET A 43 -5.24 5.74 -0.13
C MET A 43 -6.70 6.16 -0.25
N GLY A 44 -7.03 7.29 0.35
CA GLY A 44 -8.38 7.85 0.36
C GLY A 44 -9.11 7.62 1.68
N GLU A 45 -10.42 7.53 1.61
CA GLU A 45 -11.27 7.21 2.77
C GLU A 45 -11.08 5.74 3.14
N HIS A 46 -11.02 5.42 4.43
CA HIS A 46 -11.07 4.04 4.88
C HIS A 46 -12.47 3.47 4.65
N GLY A 47 -12.59 2.41 3.84
CA GLY A 47 -13.86 1.78 3.50
C GLY A 47 -13.97 1.56 1.99
N ASP A 48 -15.18 1.70 1.45
CA ASP A 48 -15.50 1.31 0.08
C ASP A 48 -14.88 2.25 -0.98
N SER A 49 -14.60 3.50 -0.59
CA SER A 49 -14.05 4.53 -1.49
C SER A 49 -12.52 4.57 -1.53
N GLN A 50 -11.83 3.65 -0.85
CA GLN A 50 -10.37 3.57 -0.88
C GLN A 50 -9.87 3.13 -2.27
N MET A 51 -8.66 3.54 -2.64
CA MET A 51 -8.04 3.13 -3.90
C MET A 51 -6.57 2.80 -3.75
N VAL A 52 -6.07 1.93 -4.63
CA VAL A 52 -4.64 1.63 -4.77
C VAL A 52 -4.10 2.41 -5.98
N PRO A 53 -3.10 3.29 -5.79
CA PRO A 53 -2.42 3.95 -6.90
C PRO A 53 -1.46 2.96 -7.57
N TRP A 54 -1.98 2.06 -8.42
CA TRP A 54 -1.18 0.99 -9.05
C TRP A 54 0.07 1.49 -9.78
N SER A 55 0.02 2.72 -10.32
CA SER A 55 1.16 3.39 -10.95
C SER A 55 2.35 3.65 -10.01
N HIS A 56 2.15 3.62 -8.70
CA HIS A 56 3.16 3.87 -7.66
C HIS A 56 3.51 2.61 -6.86
N VAL A 57 2.97 1.45 -7.23
CA VAL A 57 3.38 0.18 -6.61
C VAL A 57 4.79 -0.14 -7.07
N SER A 58 5.67 -0.52 -6.14
CA SER A 58 7.00 -1.02 -6.45
C SER A 58 7.32 -2.31 -5.70
N ILE A 59 8.08 -3.19 -6.34
CA ILE A 59 8.47 -4.50 -5.80
C ILE A 59 9.98 -4.66 -6.01
N GLY A 60 10.72 -4.91 -4.94
CA GLY A 60 12.18 -4.99 -4.98
C GLY A 60 12.85 -3.71 -5.45
N GLY A 61 12.23 -2.55 -5.19
CA GLY A 61 12.73 -1.25 -5.65
C GLY A 61 12.46 -0.94 -7.13
N LYS A 62 11.76 -1.81 -7.86
CA LYS A 62 11.36 -1.58 -9.25
C LYS A 62 9.89 -1.18 -9.31
N PRO A 63 9.53 -0.11 -10.04
CA PRO A 63 8.13 0.22 -10.30
C PRO A 63 7.40 -0.95 -10.95
N ASN A 64 6.15 -1.19 -10.56
CA ASN A 64 5.24 -2.15 -11.19
C ASN A 64 4.67 -1.57 -12.51
N LEU A 65 5.55 -1.01 -13.33
CA LEU A 65 5.22 -0.54 -14.66
C LEU A 65 5.13 -1.78 -15.55
N ARG A 66 3.91 -2.28 -15.73
CA ARG A 66 3.48 -3.21 -16.79
C ARG A 66 4.37 -4.45 -16.92
N HIS A 67 3.87 -5.63 -16.49
CA HIS A 67 4.30 -6.96 -16.95
C HIS A 67 5.61 -6.92 -17.75
N ASP A 68 6.73 -6.77 -17.06
CA ASP A 68 8.02 -6.86 -17.71
C ASP A 68 8.11 -8.29 -18.20
N LYS A 69 7.82 -8.51 -19.49
CA LYS A 69 7.79 -9.83 -20.15
C LYS A 69 9.14 -10.57 -20.03
N ARG A 70 10.15 -9.94 -19.45
CA ARG A 70 11.49 -10.47 -19.16
C ARG A 70 11.62 -11.07 -17.76
N GLN A 71 10.62 -10.94 -16.89
CA GLN A 71 10.69 -11.55 -15.57
C GLN A 71 9.99 -12.91 -15.64
N PRO A 72 10.71 -14.03 -15.42
CA PRO A 72 10.06 -15.32 -15.30
C PRO A 72 9.02 -15.16 -14.21
N LYS A 73 7.79 -15.56 -14.54
CA LYS A 73 6.65 -15.68 -13.63
C LYS A 73 7.23 -16.16 -12.29
N TYR A 74 7.28 -15.28 -11.30
CA TYR A 74 7.71 -15.69 -9.97
C TYR A 74 6.64 -16.68 -9.53
N LEU A 75 7.00 -17.97 -9.64
CA LEU A 75 6.17 -19.15 -9.44
C LEU A 75 5.65 -19.20 -8.01
#